data_AF-X1URG9-F1
#
_entry.id   AF-X1URG9-F1
#
_cell.length_a   1.000
_cell.length_b   1.000
_cell.length_c   1.000
_cell.angle_alpha   90.00
_cell.angle_beta   90.00
_cell.angle_gamma   90.00
#
_symmetry.space_group_name_H-M   'P 1'
#
loop_
_entity.id
_entity.type
_entity.pdbx_description
1 polymer ?
#
loop_
_entity_poly.entity_id
_entity_poly.type
_entity_poly.pdbx_seq_one_letter_code
_entity_poly.pdbx_strand_id
1 'polypeptide(L)' 'MGKIGDQSLLYRQNRTLAESYMNSVSIFLFEVKEEKKYTFIGQVELAGEPYQQDQEDIEQKIRKVWVFPLRVIN' A
#
# COMPACT_ATOMS: atom_id res chain seq x y z
N MET A 1 5.44 1.44 -4.94
CA MET A 1 6.29 2.11 -3.93
C MET A 1 7.73 1.61 -4.04
N GLY A 2 8.69 2.27 -3.35
CA GLY A 2 10.13 2.06 -3.51
C GLY A 2 10.53 0.58 -3.61
N LYS A 3 11.32 0.23 -4.62
CA LYS A 3 11.63 -1.16 -4.99
C LYS A 3 12.89 -1.73 -4.32
N ILE A 4 13.69 -0.88 -3.69
CA ILE A 4 14.97 -1.21 -3.07
C ILE A 4 15.04 -0.51 -1.71
N GLY A 5 15.59 -1.19 -0.70
CA GLY A 5 15.83 -0.65 0.65
C GLY A 5 14.58 -0.40 1.51
N ASP A 6 14.76 -0.13 2.80
CA ASP A 6 13.64 -0.01 3.73
C ASP A 6 12.63 1.07 3.36
N GLN A 7 11.34 0.76 3.47
CA GLN A 7 10.27 1.74 3.27
C GLN A 7 10.10 2.63 4.50
N SER A 8 9.89 3.92 4.25
CA SER A 8 9.47 4.88 5.26
C SER A 8 7.97 5.15 5.17
N LEU A 9 7.29 5.21 6.31
CA LEU A 9 5.86 5.57 6.39
C LEU A 9 5.63 7.03 5.99
N LEU A 10 6.58 7.91 6.35
CA LEU A 10 6.47 9.36 6.14
C LEU A 10 6.83 9.79 4.71
N TYR A 11 7.20 8.84 3.84
CA TYR A 11 7.68 9.15 2.50
C TYR A 11 6.58 9.03 1.43
N ARG A 12 6.35 10.14 0.71
CA ARG A 12 5.46 10.25 -0.47
C ARG A 12 4.10 9.56 -0.28
N GLN A 13 3.84 8.50 -1.05
CA GLN A 13 2.54 7.83 -1.13
C GLN A 13 2.21 7.03 0.14
N ASN A 14 3.22 6.54 0.88
CA ASN A 14 2.97 5.84 2.15
C ASN A 14 2.33 6.79 3.15
N ARG A 15 2.75 8.06 3.18
CA ARG A 15 2.19 9.07 4.07
C ARG A 15 0.73 9.36 3.70
N THR A 16 0.45 9.56 2.42
CA THR A 16 -0.92 9.77 1.93
C THR A 16 -1.86 8.63 2.31
N LEU A 17 -1.38 7.38 2.21
CA LEU A 17 -2.19 6.21 2.56
C LEU A 17 -2.37 6.07 4.08
N ALA A 18 -1.32 6.33 4.87
CA ALA A 18 -1.37 6.30 6.33
C ALA A 18 -2.32 7.36 6.91
N GLU A 19 -2.30 8.56 6.34
CA GLU A 19 -3.14 9.69 6.78
C GLU A 19 -4.53 9.68 6.14
N SER A 20 -4.84 8.70 5.28
CA SER A 20 -6.10 8.67 4.50
C SER A 20 -7.35 8.66 5.38
N TYR A 21 -7.27 8.07 6.58
CA TYR A 21 -8.33 8.11 7.58
C TYR A 21 -8.71 9.54 8.02
N MET A 22 -7.76 10.48 8.00
CA MET A 22 -7.97 11.85 8.48
C MET A 22 -8.07 12.89 7.36
N ASN A 23 -7.55 12.60 6.16
CA ASN A 23 -7.36 13.59 5.10
C ASN A 23 -8.41 13.53 3.98
N SER A 24 -9.54 12.82 4.18
CA SER A 24 -10.65 12.70 3.21
C SER A 24 -10.25 12.21 1.81
N VAL A 25 -9.11 11.51 1.70
CA VAL A 25 -8.62 10.98 0.43
C VAL A 25 -9.38 9.69 0.12
N SER A 26 -10.07 9.66 -1.03
CA SER A 26 -10.68 8.43 -1.53
C SER A 26 -9.61 7.52 -2.15
N ILE A 27 -9.55 6.27 -1.73
CA ILE A 27 -8.61 5.27 -2.24
C ILE A 27 -9.38 4.29 -3.12
N PHE A 28 -8.84 4.01 -4.30
CA PHE A 28 -9.40 3.07 -5.26
C PHE A 28 -8.39 1.93 -5.48
N LEU A 29 -8.84 0.69 -5.30
CA LEU A 29 -7.99 -0.49 -5.41
C LEU A 29 -8.11 -1.14 -6.79
N PHE A 30 -6.96 -1.36 -7.42
CA PHE A 30 -6.84 -2.10 -8.67
C PHE A 30 -5.90 -3.29 -8.47
N GLU A 31 -6.30 -4.45 -8.98
CA GLU A 31 -5.49 -5.67 -9.00
C GLU A 31 -4.95 -5.91 -10.43
N VAL A 32 -3.69 -6.32 -10.54
CA VAL A 32 -3.05 -6.70 -11.80
C VAL A 32 -2.59 -8.15 -11.71
N LYS A 33 -3.35 -9.07 -12.31
CA LYS A 33 -2.97 -10.50 -12.41
C LYS A 33 -2.16 -10.80 -13.68
N GLU A 34 -2.42 -10.06 -14.74
CA GLU A 34 -1.73 -10.15 -16.02
C GLU A 34 -1.20 -8.76 -16.39
N GLU A 35 -0.01 -8.68 -16.98
CA GLU A 35 0.58 -7.41 -17.37
C GLU A 35 -0.39 -6.60 -18.23
N LYS A 36 -0.57 -5.31 -17.89
CA LYS A 36 -1.47 -4.35 -18.56
C LYS A 36 -2.98 -4.66 -18.45
N LYS A 37 -3.40 -5.67 -17.68
CA LYS A 37 -4.82 -5.90 -17.35
C LYS A 37 -5.11 -5.54 -15.91
N TYR A 38 -5.93 -4.50 -15.73
CA TYR A 38 -6.31 -3.98 -14.43
C TYR A 38 -7.75 -4.37 -14.09
N THR A 39 -7.94 -5.05 -12.96
CA THR A 39 -9.27 -5.33 -12.39
C THR A 39 -9.57 -4.29 -11.33
N PHE A 40 -10.63 -3.52 -11.50
CA PHE A 40 -11.10 -2.58 -10.48
C PHE A 40 -11.84 -3.34 -9.38
N ILE A 41 -11.35 -3.24 -8.14
CA ILE A 41 -11.95 -3.92 -6.98
C ILE A 41 -13.01 -3.03 -6.32
N GLY A 42 -12.77 -1.73 -6.26
CA GLY A 42 -13.70 -0.78 -5.62
C GLY A 42 -12.98 0.34 -4.88
N GLN A 43 -13.79 1.19 -4.24
CA GLN A 43 -13.31 2.15 -3.26
C GLN A 43 -12.98 1.41 -1.95
N VAL A 44 -11.86 1.76 -1.32
CA VAL A 44 -11.37 1.13 -0.10
C VAL A 44 -11.02 2.18 0.95
N GLU A 45 -11.00 1.75 2.20
CA GLU A 45 -10.50 2.53 3.35
C GLU A 45 -9.42 1.75 4.09
N LEU A 46 -8.61 2.49 4.85
CA LEU A 46 -7.64 1.90 5.78
C LEU A 46 -8.39 1.26 6.94
N ALA A 47 -8.32 -0.07 7.04
CA ALA A 47 -9.11 -0.87 7.98
C ALA A 47 -8.39 -1.16 9.30
N GLY A 48 -7.14 -0.71 9.45
CA GLY A 48 -6.33 -0.92 10.64
C GLY A 48 -5.01 -0.17 10.57
N GLU A 49 -4.23 -0.21 11.66
CA GLU A 49 -2.94 0.45 11.72
C GLU A 49 -1.95 -0.17 10.71
N PRO A 50 -1.27 0.66 9.88
CA PRO A 50 -0.18 0.17 9.04
C PRO A 50 0.91 -0.44 9.91
N TYR A 51 1.54 -1.52 9.44
CA TYR A 51 2.59 -2.21 10.18
C TYR A 51 3.76 -2.58 9.27
N GLN A 52 4.90 -2.91 9.88
CA GLN A 52 6.08 -3.33 9.13
C GLN A 52 6.19 -4.85 9.03
N GLN A 53 6.64 -5.31 7.88
CA GLN A 53 6.99 -6.71 7.64
C GLN A 53 8.35 -6.79 6.94
N ASP A 54 9.10 -7.85 7.24
CA ASP A 54 10.33 -8.16 6.51
C ASP A 54 9.97 -8.93 5.23
N GLN A 55 10.36 -8.40 4.07
CA GLN A 55 10.13 -8.99 2.75
C GLN A 55 11.38 -8.86 1.88
N GLU A 56 11.51 -9.72 0.87
CA GLU A 56 12.57 -9.58 -0.14
C GLU A 56 12.28 -8.42 -1.09
N ASP A 57 13.33 -7.70 -1.45
CA ASP A 57 13.30 -6.68 -2.48
C ASP A 57 13.61 -7.27 -3.87
N ILE A 58 13.70 -6.42 -4.90
CA ILE A 58 13.99 -6.88 -6.27
C ILE A 58 15.41 -7.47 -6.42
N GLU A 59 16.30 -7.24 -5.45
CA GLU A 59 17.64 -7.81 -5.36
C GLU A 59 17.73 -9.00 -4.39
N GLN A 60 16.58 -9.55 -3.95
CA GLN A 60 16.48 -10.65 -2.97
C GLN A 60 17.06 -10.30 -1.59
N LYS A 61 17.12 -9.01 -1.24
CA LYS A 61 17.55 -8.57 0.10
C LYS A 61 16.34 -8.37 1.00
N ILE A 62 16.44 -8.85 2.23
CA ILE A 62 15.44 -8.59 3.25
C ILE A 62 15.41 -7.10 3.57
N ARG A 63 14.21 -6.52 3.53
CA ARG A 63 13.92 -5.12 3.84
C ARG A 63 12.62 -4.99 4.61
N LYS A 64 12.49 -3.88 5.32
CA LYS A 64 11.23 -3.48 5.95
C LYS A 64 10.30 -2.85 4.92
N VAL A 65 9.11 -3.40 4.78
CA VAL A 65 8.03 -2.83 3.98
C VAL A 65 6.86 -2.43 4.87
N TRP A 66 6.11 -1.41 4.45
CA TRP A 66 4.87 -1.03 5.13
C TRP A 66 3.70 -1.75 4.48
N VAL A 67 2.94 -2.46 5.32
CA VAL A 67 1.70 -3.14 4.95
C VAL A 67 0.52 -2.33 5.44
N PHE A 68 -0.46 -2.12 4.56
CA PHE A 68 -1.65 -1.33 4.82
C PHE A 68 -2.87 -2.24 4.78
N PRO A 69 -3.53 -2.51 5.92
CA PRO A 69 -4.78 -3.26 5.94
C PRO A 69 -5.89 -2.45 5.25
N LEU A 70 -6.48 -2.97 4.18
CA LEU A 70 -7.54 -2.28 3.43
C LEU A 70 -8.85 -3.08 3.49
N ARG A 71 -9.98 -2.37 3.47
CA ARG A 71 -11.32 -2.95 3.33
C ARG A 71 -12.12 -2.19 2.28
N VAL A 72 -12.92 -2.90 1.49
CA VAL A 72 -13.86 -2.29 0.53
C VAL A 72 -14.96 -1.54 1.27
N ILE A 73 -15.23 -0.32 0.84
CA ILE A 73 -16.35 0.49 1.35
C ILE A 73 -17.61 0.03 0.61
N ASN A 74 -18.63 -0.41 1.37
CA ASN A 74 -19.95 -0.75 0.85
C ASN A 74 -20.95 0.38 1.11
#